data_AF-A0A352W4M0-F1
#
_entry.id   AF-A0A352W4M0-F1
#
_cell.length_a   1.000
_cell.length_b   1.000
_cell.length_c   1.000
_cell.angle_alpha   90.00
_cell.angle_beta   90.00
_cell.angle_gamma   90.00
#
_symmetry.space_group_name_H-M   'P 1'
#
loop_
_entity.id
_entity.type
_entity.pdbx_description
1 polymer ?
#
loop_
_entity_poly.entity_id
_entity_poly.type
_entity_poly.pdbx_seq_one_letter_code
_entity_poly.pdbx_strand_id
1 'polypeptide(L)'
;AHFVGSIAGLECSIINPVGEKTARSTNYYNRVTASINLNCKVIHLDDNREKLQSVKNKYGQGATIFDPGHLGSVLLTSEMNDISINDIIAEFNIETWDEYYKRSMSHRYTPGNMEL
;
A
#
# COMPACT_ATOMS: atom_id res chain seq x y z
N ALA A 1 -6.27 -3.17 -0.64
CA ALA A 1 -6.92 -3.62 -1.89
C ALA A 1 -6.99 -2.44 -2.86
N HIS A 2 -7.02 -2.66 -4.18
CA HIS A 2 -7.29 -1.59 -5.14
C HIS A 2 -8.81 -1.33 -5.22
N PHE A 3 -9.21 -0.09 -5.46
CA PHE A 3 -10.61 0.29 -5.65
C PHE A 3 -10.87 0.70 -7.10
N VAL A 4 -11.95 0.18 -7.69
CA VAL A 4 -12.38 0.51 -9.05
C VAL A 4 -13.74 1.21 -8.97
N GLY A 5 -13.80 2.45 -9.41
CA GLY A 5 -15.01 3.29 -9.35
C GLY A 5 -15.46 3.78 -10.72
N SER A 6 -16.77 3.85 -10.92
CA SER A 6 -17.42 4.43 -12.09
C SER A 6 -18.60 5.29 -11.64
N ILE A 7 -18.63 6.56 -12.06
CA ILE A 7 -19.69 7.51 -11.74
C ILE A 7 -20.26 8.05 -13.05
N ALA A 8 -21.58 8.03 -13.20
CA ALA A 8 -22.23 8.60 -14.38
C ALA A 8 -21.94 10.11 -14.49
N GLY A 9 -21.38 10.54 -15.62
CA GLY A 9 -21.07 11.96 -15.89
C GLY A 9 -19.75 12.46 -15.29
N LEU A 10 -18.96 11.63 -14.61
CA LEU A 10 -17.64 11.96 -14.07
C LEU A 10 -16.57 10.94 -14.50
N GLU A 11 -15.31 11.22 -14.16
CA GLU A 11 -14.14 10.38 -14.45
C GLU A 11 -14.28 8.98 -13.82
N CYS A 12 -14.16 7.92 -14.62
CA CYS A 12 -13.93 6.57 -14.11
C CYS A 12 -12.49 6.49 -13.60
N SER A 13 -12.25 5.87 -12.45
CA SER A 13 -10.92 5.83 -11.86
C SER A 13 -10.59 4.48 -11.21
N ILE A 14 -9.30 4.15 -11.26
CA ILE A 14 -8.70 3.07 -10.50
C ILE A 14 -7.81 3.73 -9.44
N ILE A 15 -8.05 3.37 -8.19
CA ILE A 15 -7.37 3.94 -7.03
C ILE A 15 -6.57 2.84 -6.34
N ASN A 16 -5.30 3.11 -6.04
CA ASN A 16 -4.45 2.17 -5.33
C ASN A 16 -4.78 2.11 -3.82
N PRO A 17 -4.19 1.16 -3.07
CA PRO A 17 -4.49 0.99 -1.65
C PRO A 17 -4.17 2.21 -0.76
N VAL A 18 -3.36 3.16 -1.24
CA VAL A 18 -3.01 4.38 -0.49
C VAL A 18 -3.78 5.62 -0.98
N GLY A 19 -4.78 5.45 -1.85
CA GLY A 19 -5.68 6.53 -2.28
C GLY A 19 -5.26 7.26 -3.55
N GLU A 20 -4.17 6.86 -4.20
CA GLU A 20 -3.70 7.50 -5.43
C GLU A 20 -4.43 6.99 -6.68
N LYS A 21 -4.72 7.89 -7.61
CA LYS A 21 -5.31 7.53 -8.91
C LYS A 21 -4.25 6.96 -9.84
N THR A 22 -4.32 5.66 -10.12
CA THR A 22 -3.37 4.95 -11.01
C THR A 22 -3.81 4.92 -12.45
N ALA A 23 -5.12 4.99 -12.70
CA ALA A 23 -5.67 5.12 -14.05
C ALA A 23 -6.98 5.88 -14.00
N ARG A 24 -7.31 6.56 -15.09
CA ARG A 24 -8.53 7.33 -15.20
C ARG A 24 -9.03 7.49 -16.63
N SER A 25 -10.34 7.61 -16.79
CA SER A 25 -10.93 8.01 -18.07
C SER A 25 -10.80 9.52 -18.27
N THR A 26 -11.19 10.03 -19.44
CA THR A 26 -11.23 11.48 -19.71
C THR A 26 -12.66 11.92 -19.98
N ASN A 27 -12.86 13.22 -20.18
CA ASN A 27 -14.15 13.78 -20.57
C ASN A 27 -14.68 13.28 -21.93
N TYR A 28 -13.86 12.57 -22.71
CA TYR A 28 -14.26 11.98 -23.99
C TYR A 28 -14.64 10.50 -23.91
N TYR A 29 -14.31 9.82 -22.81
CA TYR A 29 -14.52 8.39 -22.66
C TYR A 29 -15.11 8.06 -21.29
N ASN A 30 -16.21 7.30 -21.28
CA ASN A 30 -16.87 6.83 -20.06
C ASN A 30 -16.32 5.48 -19.56
N ARG A 31 -15.11 5.10 -19.97
CA ARG A 31 -14.45 3.84 -19.59
C ARG A 31 -12.96 4.06 -19.40
N VAL A 32 -12.38 3.29 -18.47
CA VAL A 32 -10.93 3.16 -18.27
C VAL A 32 -10.52 1.69 -18.39
N THR A 33 -9.32 1.43 -18.90
CA THR A 33 -8.70 0.10 -18.91
C THR A 33 -7.22 0.27 -18.65
N ALA A 34 -6.70 -0.44 -17.66
CA ALA A 34 -5.29 -0.38 -17.28
C ALA A 34 -4.83 -1.72 -16.70
N SER A 35 -3.56 -2.03 -16.92
CA SER A 35 -2.88 -3.13 -16.23
C SER A 35 -2.39 -2.62 -14.88
N ILE A 36 -2.75 -3.34 -13.81
CA ILE A 36 -2.42 -2.95 -12.43
C ILE A 36 -1.64 -4.07 -11.76
N ASN A 37 -0.53 -3.72 -11.10
CA ASN A 37 0.23 -4.65 -10.29
C ASN A 37 -0.50 -4.89 -8.96
N LEU A 38 -0.98 -6.12 -8.73
CA LEU A 38 -1.67 -6.52 -7.50
C LEU A 38 -0.72 -7.07 -6.43
N ASN A 39 0.56 -7.23 -6.77
CA ASN A 39 1.62 -7.75 -5.91
C ASN A 39 2.15 -6.67 -4.97
N CYS A 40 1.26 -6.06 -4.18
CA CYS A 40 1.58 -4.92 -3.32
C CYS A 40 0.86 -4.95 -1.96
N LYS A 41 1.44 -4.27 -0.97
CA LYS A 41 0.93 -4.12 0.39
C LYS A 41 1.22 -2.74 0.96
N VAL A 42 0.33 -2.27 1.83
CA VAL A 42 0.51 -1.01 2.57
C VAL A 42 1.31 -1.30 3.83
N ILE A 43 2.40 -0.56 4.02
CA ILE A 43 3.34 -0.73 5.12
C ILE A 43 3.40 0.57 5.92
N HIS A 44 3.14 0.51 7.23
CA HIS A 44 3.31 1.67 8.10
C HIS A 44 4.81 1.95 8.29
N LEU A 45 5.22 3.22 8.28
CA LEU A 45 6.64 3.57 8.25
C LEU A 45 7.38 3.21 9.53
N ASP A 46 6.80 3.50 10.70
CA ASP A 46 7.34 3.32 12.07
C ASP A 46 8.57 2.38 12.21
N ASP A 47 8.37 1.15 12.68
CA ASP A 47 9.44 0.13 12.85
C ASP A 47 9.91 -0.51 11.53
N ASN A 48 9.40 -0.06 10.38
CA ASN A 48 9.71 -0.66 9.09
C ASN A 48 10.71 0.14 8.25
N ARG A 49 11.11 1.36 8.64
CA ARG A 49 12.04 2.19 7.84
C ARG A 49 13.33 1.45 7.47
N GLU A 50 13.98 0.83 8.46
CA GLU A 50 15.23 0.09 8.23
C GLU A 50 15.00 -1.18 7.39
N LYS A 51 13.89 -1.87 7.61
CA LYS A 51 13.51 -3.08 6.84
C LYS A 51 13.26 -2.72 5.38
N LEU A 52 12.56 -1.62 5.12
CA LEU A 52 12.31 -1.10 3.77
C LEU A 52 13.61 -0.68 3.08
N GLN A 53 14.56 -0.09 3.82
CA GLN A 53 15.89 0.20 3.29
C GLN A 53 16.63 -1.10 2.92
N SER A 54 16.57 -2.15 3.76
CA SER A 54 17.16 -3.46 3.47
C SER A 54 16.52 -4.14 2.24
N VAL A 55 15.20 -4.05 2.09
CA VAL A 55 14.48 -4.48 0.88
C VAL A 55 15.05 -3.76 -0.34
N LYS A 56 15.20 -2.43 -0.26
CA LYS A 56 15.72 -1.64 -1.38
C LYS A 56 17.18 -1.97 -1.70
N ASN A 57 17.99 -2.23 -0.68
CA ASN A 57 19.38 -2.64 -0.84
C ASN A 57 19.51 -4.02 -1.52
N LYS A 58 18.64 -4.98 -1.17
CA LYS A 58 18.67 -6.32 -1.76
C LYS A 58 18.09 -6.36 -3.17
N TYR A 59 16.89 -5.80 -3.36
CA TYR A 59 16.11 -5.97 -4.59
C TYR A 59 16.23 -4.82 -5.58
N GLY A 60 16.74 -3.65 -5.16
CA GLY A 60 16.89 -2.50 -6.05
C GLY A 60 15.59 -2.15 -6.76
N GLN A 61 15.57 -2.20 -8.09
CA GLN A 61 14.37 -1.92 -8.89
C GLN A 61 13.30 -3.02 -8.83
N GLY A 62 13.64 -4.23 -8.35
CA GLY A 62 12.68 -5.31 -8.17
C GLY A 62 11.64 -5.06 -7.06
N ALA A 63 11.88 -4.05 -6.21
CA ALA A 63 10.91 -3.60 -5.21
C ALA A 63 10.70 -2.07 -5.30
N THR A 64 9.46 -1.66 -5.52
CA THR A 64 9.04 -0.26 -5.55
C THR A 64 8.46 0.13 -4.20
N ILE A 65 8.92 1.26 -3.66
CA ILE A 65 8.37 1.88 -2.45
C ILE A 65 7.78 3.22 -2.88
N PHE A 66 6.47 3.35 -2.80
CA PHE A 66 5.76 4.57 -3.14
C PHE A 66 5.21 5.24 -1.88
N ASP A 67 5.63 6.46 -1.59
CA ASP A 67 5.13 7.29 -0.51
C ASP A 67 4.09 8.28 -1.05
N PRO A 68 2.80 8.18 -0.67
CA PRO A 68 1.77 9.16 -1.04
C PRO A 68 1.95 10.52 -0.34
N GLY A 69 2.83 10.61 0.66
CA GLY A 69 2.97 11.76 1.54
C GLY A 69 1.85 11.82 2.58
N HIS A 70 2.13 12.48 3.70
CA HIS A 70 1.18 12.80 4.79
C HIS A 70 0.38 11.63 5.42
N LEU A 71 0.60 10.38 4.98
CA LEU A 71 -0.11 9.20 5.48
C LEU A 71 0.67 8.44 6.56
N GLY A 72 2.00 8.60 6.61
CA GLY A 72 2.87 7.79 7.48
C GLY A 72 2.97 6.32 7.05
N SER A 73 2.44 5.97 5.87
CA SER A 73 2.46 4.63 5.30
C SER A 73 2.85 4.69 3.83
N VAL A 74 3.48 3.64 3.33
CA VAL A 74 3.93 3.49 1.94
C VAL A 74 3.28 2.29 1.27
N LEU A 75 3.19 2.33 -0.05
CA LEU A 75 2.85 1.17 -0.87
C LEU A 75 4.14 0.46 -1.29
N LEU A 76 4.37 -0.74 -0.76
CA LEU A 76 5.45 -1.63 -1.18
C LEU A 76 4.92 -2.58 -2.26
N THR A 77 5.60 -2.63 -3.40
CA THR A 77 5.23 -3.45 -4.55
C THR A 77 6.41 -4.30 -5.00
N SER A 78 6.19 -5.58 -5.27
CA SER A 78 7.17 -6.42 -5.96
C SER A 78 6.96 -6.32 -7.47
N GLU A 79 8.03 -5.99 -8.20
CA GLU A 79 8.07 -5.92 -9.66
C GLU A 79 8.68 -7.17 -10.29
N MET A 80 8.97 -8.19 -9.47
CA MET A 80 9.58 -9.45 -9.89
C MET A 80 8.51 -10.49 -10.19
N ASN A 81 8.78 -11.37 -11.16
CA ASN A 81 7.83 -12.41 -11.59
C ASN A 81 7.79 -13.61 -10.63
N ASP A 82 8.90 -13.88 -9.94
CA ASP A 82 9.15 -15.07 -9.12
C ASP A 82 9.12 -14.80 -7.62
N ILE A 83 9.06 -13.53 -7.20
CA ILE A 83 9.02 -13.12 -5.79
C ILE A 83 7.73 -12.34 -5.53
N SER A 84 6.86 -12.89 -4.67
CA SER A 84 5.65 -12.21 -4.24
C SER A 84 5.94 -11.16 -3.15
N ILE A 85 5.03 -10.21 -2.98
CA ILE A 85 5.08 -9.24 -1.89
C ILE A 85 5.06 -9.93 -0.52
N ASN A 86 4.39 -11.07 -0.41
CA ASN A 86 4.35 -11.84 0.83
C ASN A 86 5.70 -12.48 1.13
N ASP A 87 6.46 -12.90 0.10
CA ASP A 87 7.82 -13.42 0.26
C ASP A 87 8.75 -12.31 0.79
N ILE A 88 8.65 -11.09 0.23
CA ILE A 88 9.41 -9.93 0.73
C ILE A 88 9.03 -9.61 2.19
N ILE A 89 7.74 -9.61 2.52
CA ILE A 89 7.26 -9.34 3.88
C ILE A 89 7.81 -10.37 4.87
N ALA A 90 7.72 -11.66 4.53
CA ALA A 90 8.20 -12.75 5.37
C ALA A 90 9.73 -12.69 5.55
N GLU A 91 10.47 -12.46 4.46
CA GLU A 91 11.93 -12.42 4.50
C GLU A 91 12.48 -11.31 5.41
N PHE A 92 11.90 -10.11 5.31
CA PHE A 92 12.36 -8.94 6.06
C PHE A 92 11.62 -8.73 7.37
N ASN A 93 10.71 -9.64 7.73
CA ASN A 93 9.84 -9.54 8.90
C ASN A 93 9.15 -8.16 8.99
N ILE A 94 8.58 -7.72 7.87
CA ILE A 94 7.93 -6.41 7.76
C ILE A 94 6.56 -6.50 8.43
N GLU A 95 6.26 -5.56 9.32
CA GLU A 95 4.92 -5.43 9.87
C GLU A 95 4.04 -4.70 8.85
N THR A 96 2.96 -5.32 8.40
CA THR A 96 2.01 -4.70 7.48
C THR A 96 1.16 -3.64 8.19
N TRP A 97 0.52 -2.75 7.42
CA TRP A 97 -0.41 -1.76 8.00
C TRP A 97 -1.54 -2.41 8.82
N ASP A 98 -2.09 -3.54 8.35
CA ASP A 98 -3.16 -4.26 9.06
C ASP A 98 -2.69 -4.77 10.43
N GLU A 99 -1.46 -5.30 10.49
CA GLU A 99 -0.85 -5.80 11.73
C GLU A 99 -0.52 -4.65 12.69
N TYR A 100 0.10 -3.59 12.18
CA TYR A 100 0.39 -2.37 12.93
C TYR A 100 -0.90 -1.78 13.54
N TYR A 101 -1.95 -1.66 12.72
CA TYR A 101 -3.24 -1.13 13.16
C TYR A 101 -3.85 -2.01 14.26
N LYS A 102 -3.87 -3.34 14.06
CA LYS A 102 -4.37 -4.28 15.06
C LYS A 102 -3.60 -4.19 16.39
N ARG A 103 -2.27 -4.13 16.34
CA ARG A 103 -1.41 -3.96 17.52
C ARG A 103 -1.70 -2.63 18.23
N SER A 104 -1.73 -1.54 17.48
CA SER A 104 -1.99 -0.19 18.01
C SER A 104 -3.36 -0.08 18.67
N MET A 105 -4.40 -0.64 18.05
CA MET A 105 -5.75 -0.67 18.62
C MET A 105 -5.81 -1.53 19.88
N SER A 106 -5.11 -2.66 19.91
CA SER A 106 -5.03 -3.51 21.11
C SER A 106 -4.38 -2.76 22.29
N HIS A 107 -3.34 -1.98 22.04
CA HIS A 107 -2.74 -1.09 23.05
C HIS A 107 -3.71 0.00 23.53
N ARG A 108 -4.46 0.62 22.62
CA ARG A 108 -5.47 1.64 22.95
C ARG A 108 -6.58 1.09 23.86
N TYR A 109 -7.04 -0.14 23.62
CA TYR A 109 -8.09 -0.78 24.42
C TYR A 109 -7.62 -1.32 25.77
N THR A 110 -6.34 -1.19 26.11
CA THR A 110 -5.84 -1.57 27.43
C THR A 110 -6.45 -0.64 28.50
N PRO A 111 -7.00 -1.17 29.60
CA PRO A 111 -7.55 -0.34 30.68
C PRO A 111 -6.52 0.69 31.18
N GLY A 112 -6.91 1.96 31.23
CA GLY A 112 -6.02 3.08 31.57
C GLY A 112 -5.43 3.85 30.38
N ASN A 113 -5.53 3.32 29.16
CA ASN A 113 -5.05 3.99 27.93
C ASN A 113 -6.16 4.62 27.09
N MET A 114 -7.43 4.38 27.44
CA MET A 114 -8.56 5.02 26.76
C MET A 114 -8.78 6.42 27.33
N GLU A 115 -8.81 7.43 26.46
CA GLU A 115 -9.20 8.78 26.85
C GLU A 115 -10.68 8.81 27.28
N LEU A 116 -10.97 9.64 28.30
CA LEU A 116 -12.29 9.80 28.91
C LEU A 116 -13.28 10.54 28.00
#